data_AF-A0AAV3EJL8-F1
#
_entry.id   AF-A0AAV3EJL8-F1
#
_cell.length_a   1.000
_cell.length_b   1.000
_cell.length_c   1.000
_cell.angle_alpha   90.00
_cell.angle_beta   90.00
_cell.angle_gamma   90.00
#
_symmetry.space_group_name_H-M   'P 1'
#
loop_
_entity.id
_entity.type
_entity.pdbx_description
1 polymer ?
#
loop_
_entity_poly.entity_id
_entity_poly.type
_entity_poly.pdbx_seq_one_letter_code
_entity_poly.pdbx_strand_id
1 'polypeptide(L)' 'MKDEKSAWILFLISIGLLCIMLSPRTPNPMIMIVGGLVIILLGIILLKKNKSGGKKG' A
#
# COMPACT_ATOMS: atom_id res chain seq x y z
N MET A 1 -8.19 -6.86 -17.74
CA MET A 1 -7.01 -7.21 -16.90
C MET A 1 -6.28 -6.01 -16.26
N LYS A 2 -6.61 -4.73 -16.58
CA LYS A 2 -6.02 -3.57 -15.87
C LYS A 2 -6.62 -3.35 -14.48
N ASP A 3 -7.89 -3.70 -14.29
CA ASP A 3 -8.64 -3.46 -13.05
C ASP A 3 -8.26 -4.39 -11.90
N GLU A 4 -7.94 -5.65 -12.21
CA GLU A 4 -7.54 -6.64 -11.19
C GLU A 4 -6.27 -6.23 -10.45
N LYS A 5 -5.29 -5.65 -11.16
CA LYS A 5 -4.05 -5.15 -10.54
C LYS A 5 -4.29 -3.91 -9.68
N SER A 6 -5.19 -3.02 -10.10
CA SER A 6 -5.60 -1.87 -9.29
C SER A 6 -6.32 -2.30 -8.01
N ALA A 7 -7.21 -3.29 -8.09
CA ALA A 7 -7.91 -3.82 -6.92
C ALA A 7 -6.94 -4.46 -5.92
N TRP A 8 -5.96 -5.22 -6.40
CA TRP A 8 -4.89 -5.80 -5.58
C TRP A 8 -4.02 -4.73 -4.90
N ILE A 9 -3.70 -3.65 -5.60
CA ILE A 9 -2.93 -2.53 -5.04
C ILE A 9 -3.74 -1.78 -3.97
N LEU A 10 -5.04 -1.55 -4.21
CA LEU A 10 -5.95 -0.96 -3.22
C LEU A 10 -6.07 -1.83 -1.97
N PHE A 11 -6.10 -3.16 -2.14
CA PHE A 11 -6.11 -4.11 -1.03
C PHE A 11 -4.84 -4.03 -0.18
N LEU A 12 -3.65 -3.98 -0.82
CA LEU A 12 -2.37 -3.80 -0.14
C LEU A 12 -2.30 -2.47 0.64
N ILE A 13 -2.80 -1.38 0.07
CA ILE A 13 -2.88 -0.07 0.74
C ILE A 13 -3.81 -0.16 1.96
N SER A 14 -4.96 -0.80 1.82
CA SER A 14 -5.92 -0.98 2.93
C SER A 14 -5.33 -1.80 4.07
N ILE A 15 -4.58 -2.88 3.77
CA ILE A 15 -3.86 -3.67 4.76
C ILE A 15 -2.79 -2.84 5.48
N GLY A 16 -2.02 -2.04 4.75
CA GLY A 16 -1.03 -1.14 5.36
C GLY A 16 -1.67 -0.13 6.31
N LEU A 17 -2.84 0.41 5.96
CA LEU A 17 -3.64 1.28 6.83
C LEU A 17 -4.12 0.55 8.09
N LEU A 18 -4.56 -0.69 7.93
CA LEU A 18 -5.00 -1.55 9.04
C LEU A 18 -3.86 -1.82 10.02
N CYS A 19 -2.64 -2.06 9.51
CA CYS A 19 -1.44 -2.20 10.33
C CYS A 19 -1.12 -0.92 11.12
N ILE A 20 -1.32 0.26 10.54
CA ILE A 20 -1.13 1.54 11.26
C ILE A 20 -2.21 1.70 12.36
N MET A 21 -3.47 1.33 12.10
CA MET A 21 -4.50 1.36 13.14
C MET A 21 -4.28 0.33 14.25
N LEU A 22 -3.69 -0.84 13.95
CA LEU A 22 -3.34 -1.84 14.95
C LEU A 22 -2.03 -1.54 15.69
N SER A 23 -1.15 -0.70 15.13
CA SER A 23 0.12 -0.29 15.75
C SER A 23 0.01 0.06 17.24
N PRO A 24 -0.89 0.95 17.68
CA PRO A 24 -0.97 1.34 19.09
C PRO A 24 -1.37 0.19 20.04
N ARG A 25 -1.85 -0.95 19.51
CA ARG A 25 -2.14 -2.16 20.30
C ARG A 25 -0.96 -3.12 20.40
N THR A 26 0.19 -2.80 19.81
CA THR A 26 1.37 -3.67 19.84
C THR A 26 2.49 -3.10 20.72
N PRO A 27 3.32 -3.96 21.31
CA PRO A 27 4.39 -3.54 22.22
C PRO A 27 5.47 -2.66 21.56
N ASN A 28 5.59 -2.69 20.23
CA ASN A 28 6.51 -1.85 19.46
C ASN A 28 5.76 -1.08 18.35
N PRO A 29 5.00 -0.02 18.71
CA PRO A 29 4.13 0.69 17.79
C PRO A 29 4.91 1.34 16.63
N MET A 30 6.14 1.79 16.89
CA MET A 30 7.03 2.39 15.89
C MET A 30 7.35 1.45 14.74
N ILE A 31 7.67 0.18 15.02
CA ILE A 31 8.03 -0.81 13.99
C ILE A 31 6.82 -1.10 13.10
N MET A 32 5.64 -1.19 13.71
CA MET A 32 4.39 -1.49 13.00
C MET A 32 3.90 -0.30 12.15
N ILE A 33 4.09 0.95 12.63
CA ILE A 33 3.86 2.18 11.85
C ILE A 33 4.79 2.25 10.65
N VAL A 34 6.10 2.05 10.87
CA VAL A 34 7.10 2.09 9.79
C VAL A 34 6.83 0.99 8.77
N GLY A 35 6.51 -0.23 9.22
CA GLY A 35 6.11 -1.33 8.34
C GLY A 35 4.86 -1.01 7.52
N GLY A 36 3.81 -0.47 8.15
CA GLY A 36 2.58 -0.06 7.46
C GLY A 36 2.83 1.05 6.44
N LEU A 37 3.64 2.06 6.78
CA LEU A 37 4.04 3.15 5.88
C LEU A 37 4.80 2.63 4.65
N VAL A 38 5.74 1.69 4.83
CA VAL A 38 6.49 1.09 3.72
C VAL A 38 5.57 0.32 2.77
N ILE A 39 4.60 -0.43 3.30
CA ILE A 39 3.60 -1.16 2.50
C ILE A 39 2.72 -0.20 1.69
N ILE A 40 2.23 0.87 2.32
CA ILE A 40 1.44 1.90 1.63
C ILE A 40 2.27 2.57 0.53
N LEU A 41 3.53 2.90 0.83
CA LEU A 41 4.43 3.55 -0.12
C LEU A 41 4.69 2.66 -1.34
N LEU A 42 4.94 1.36 -1.13
CA LEU A 42 5.07 0.36 -2.19
C LEU A 42 3.77 0.24 -3.02
N GLY A 43 2.62 0.22 -2.37
CA GLY A 43 1.31 0.23 -3.03
C GLY A 43 1.12 1.44 -3.94
N ILE A 44 1.44 2.65 -3.44
CA ILE A 44 1.35 3.89 -4.22
C ILE A 44 2.35 3.91 -5.38
N ILE A 45 3.59 3.44 -5.18
CA ILE A 45 4.60 3.36 -6.25
C ILE A 45 4.12 2.41 -7.35
N LEU A 46 3.59 1.23 -6.98
CA LEU A 46 3.01 0.28 -7.92
C LEU A 46 1.79 0.88 -8.65
N LEU A 47 0.93 1.61 -7.94
CA LEU A 47 -0.21 2.31 -8.54
C LEU A 47 0.25 3.34 -9.57
N LYS A 48 1.22 4.19 -9.20
CA LYS A 48 1.76 5.26 -10.03
C LYS A 48 2.49 4.70 -11.26
N LYS A 49 3.22 3.59 -11.09
CA LYS A 49 3.90 2.87 -12.19
C LYS A 49 2.90 2.22 -13.15
N ASN A 50 1.81 1.62 -12.65
CA ASN A 50 0.73 1.09 -13.50
C ASN A 50 -0.02 2.21 -14.24
N LYS A 51 -0.23 3.36 -13.58
CA LYS A 51 -0.89 4.53 -14.18
C LYS A 51 -0.01 5.23 -15.23
N SER A 52 1.30 5.31 -15.00
CA SER A 52 2.26 5.93 -15.93
C SER A 52 2.65 5.03 -17.11
N GLY A 53 2.53 3.70 -16.97
CA GLY A 53 2.68 2.75 -18.09
C GLY A 53 1.53 2.78 -19.09
N GLY A 54 0.46 3.53 -18.81
CA GLY A 54 -0.68 3.74 -19.72
C GLY A 54 -0.51 4.89 -20.72
N LYS A 55 0.59 5.66 -20.65
CA LYS A 55 0.92 6.73 -21.60
C LYS A 55 2.20 6.40 -22.39
N LYS A 56 2.12 5.31 -23.14
CA LYS A 56 2.92 5.06 -24.35
C LYS A 56 1.92 4.71 -25.46
N GLY A 57 1.25 5.75 -25.94
CA GLY A 57 0.53 5.78 -27.20
C GLY A 57 1.21 6.84 -28.06
#